data_AF-A0A352CVA7-F1
#
_entry.id   AF-A0A352CVA7-F1
#
_cell.length_a   1.000
_cell.length_b   1.000
_cell.length_c   1.000
_cell.angle_alpha   90.00
_cell.angle_beta   90.00
_cell.angle_gamma   90.00
#
_symmetry.space_group_name_H-M   'P 1'
#
loop_
_entity.id
_entity.type
_entity.pdbx_description
1 polymer ?
#
loop_
_entity_poly.entity_id
_entity_poly.type
_entity_poly.pdbx_seq_one_letter_code
_entity_poly.pdbx_strand_id
1 'polypeptide(L)'
;MNPGDKLTALADLKNEAYDGDFEFTVGFANTGDSVQDVTKCSIWSASMRTTYCKTDNYPSLELPGGITWGSTAEDVVKAYGEPYDEPYRSDDLGYSVYDYQTDDFNCYLKLFIYDDGGVKEVSLQNYLN
;
A
#
# COMPACT_ATOMS: atom_id res chain seq x y z
N MET A 1 -2.20 -6.66 -22.46
CA MET A 1 -1.84 -7.72 -21.51
C MET A 1 -2.52 -9.00 -21.93
N ASN A 2 -1.81 -10.13 -22.00
CA ASN A 2 -2.43 -11.43 -22.27
C ASN A 2 -3.26 -11.90 -21.06
N PRO A 3 -4.23 -12.80 -21.26
CA PRO A 3 -4.95 -13.45 -20.15
C PRO A 3 -4.00 -14.05 -19.12
N GLY A 4 -4.24 -13.79 -17.84
CA GLY A 4 -3.42 -14.30 -16.74
C GLY A 4 -2.09 -13.55 -16.54
N ASP A 5 -1.70 -12.64 -17.44
CA ASP A 5 -0.53 -11.80 -17.23
C ASP A 5 -0.76 -10.92 -16.00
N LYS A 6 0.21 -10.96 -15.08
CA LYS A 6 0.39 -9.97 -14.02
C LYS A 6 1.54 -9.08 -14.41
N LEU A 7 1.27 -7.79 -14.61
CA LEU A 7 2.34 -6.82 -14.77
C LEU A 7 2.78 -6.42 -13.36
N THR A 8 3.92 -6.95 -12.94
CA THR A 8 4.61 -6.53 -11.71
C THR A 8 5.43 -5.26 -11.93
N ALA A 9 5.60 -4.82 -13.19
CA ALA A 9 6.27 -3.56 -13.50
C ALA A 9 5.40 -2.41 -13.01
N LEU A 10 5.76 -1.95 -11.81
CA LEU A 10 5.22 -0.82 -11.07
C LEU A 10 5.07 0.36 -12.05
N ALA A 11 3.84 0.76 -12.34
CA ALA A 11 3.63 2.05 -12.98
C ALA A 11 3.82 3.11 -11.89
N ASP A 12 4.95 3.81 -11.91
CA ASP A 12 5.19 4.96 -11.05
C ASP A 12 4.23 6.08 -11.46
N LEU A 13 3.33 6.45 -10.56
CA LEU A 13 2.39 7.54 -10.75
C LEU A 13 3.03 8.83 -10.23
N LYS A 14 3.63 9.60 -11.15
CA LYS A 14 4.30 10.88 -10.84
C LYS A 14 3.38 12.06 -11.15
N ASN A 15 3.44 13.07 -10.30
CA ASN A 15 2.77 14.35 -10.50
C ASN A 15 3.69 15.48 -10.02
N GLU A 16 3.97 16.45 -10.88
CA GLU A 16 4.86 17.58 -10.57
C GLU A 16 4.32 18.50 -9.46
N ALA A 17 3.03 18.40 -9.12
CA ALA A 17 2.44 19.10 -8.00
C ALA A 17 2.79 18.48 -6.63
N TYR A 18 3.32 17.26 -6.61
CA TYR A 18 3.70 16.56 -5.39
C TYR A 18 5.21 16.58 -5.16
N ASP A 19 5.59 16.24 -3.92
CA ASP A 19 6.96 16.02 -3.54
C ASP A 19 7.61 14.97 -4.46
N GLY A 20 8.83 15.25 -4.93
CA GLY A 20 9.53 14.39 -5.87
C GLY A 20 9.90 13.02 -5.29
N ASP A 21 9.91 12.89 -3.96
CA ASP A 21 10.17 11.65 -3.23
C ASP A 21 8.86 10.94 -2.81
N PHE A 22 7.68 11.45 -3.21
CA PHE A 22 6.42 10.71 -3.07
C PHE A 22 6.41 9.54 -4.07
N GLU A 23 6.26 8.34 -3.54
CA GLU A 23 6.18 7.12 -4.36
C GLU A 23 4.75 6.60 -4.33
N PHE A 24 4.13 6.48 -5.51
CA PHE A 24 2.89 5.72 -5.68
C PHE A 24 3.05 4.77 -6.86
N THR A 25 2.90 3.49 -6.58
CA THR A 25 3.00 2.41 -7.55
C THR A 25 1.76 1.55 -7.56
N VAL A 26 1.38 1.09 -8.76
CA VAL A 26 0.24 0.19 -8.96
C VAL A 26 0.63 -0.99 -9.84
N GLY A 27 0.09 -2.16 -9.52
CA GLY A 27 0.20 -3.37 -10.32
C GLY A 27 -1.13 -3.71 -11.00
N PHE A 28 -1.07 -4.09 -12.27
CA PHE A 28 -2.23 -4.46 -13.08
C PHE A 28 -2.27 -5.96 -13.39
N ALA A 29 -3.46 -6.54 -13.41
CA ALA A 29 -3.70 -7.94 -13.73
C ALA A 29 -4.82 -8.05 -14.77
N ASN A 30 -4.58 -8.83 -15.83
CA ASN A 30 -5.64 -9.19 -16.77
C ASN A 30 -6.30 -10.49 -16.31
N THR A 31 -7.44 -10.38 -15.64
CA THR A 31 -8.26 -11.53 -15.20
C THR A 31 -9.28 -11.98 -16.26
N GLY A 32 -9.28 -11.35 -17.43
CA GLY A 32 -10.13 -11.75 -18.55
C GLY A 32 -9.53 -12.88 -19.38
N ASP A 33 -10.35 -13.41 -20.27
CA ASP A 33 -10.13 -14.52 -21.18
C ASP A 33 -9.65 -14.08 -22.59
N SER A 34 -9.39 -12.78 -22.77
CA SER A 34 -8.83 -12.22 -24.00
C SER A 34 -7.75 -11.18 -23.72
N VAL A 35 -6.99 -10.81 -24.75
CA VAL A 35 -5.98 -9.73 -24.65
C VAL A 35 -6.68 -8.40 -24.42
N GLN A 36 -6.24 -7.65 -23.41
CA GLN A 36 -6.83 -6.36 -23.05
C GLN A 36 -5.80 -5.24 -22.94
N ASP A 37 -6.27 -4.00 -23.10
CA ASP A 37 -5.51 -2.79 -22.75
C ASP A 37 -5.31 -2.71 -21.22
N VAL A 38 -4.20 -2.15 -20.76
CA VAL A 38 -3.91 -2.01 -19.32
C VAL A 38 -4.99 -1.19 -18.59
N THR A 39 -5.60 -0.23 -19.27
CA THR A 39 -6.71 0.59 -18.74
C THR A 39 -8.00 -0.20 -18.49
N LYS A 40 -8.09 -1.42 -19.04
CA LYS A 40 -9.19 -2.37 -18.82
C LYS A 40 -8.84 -3.48 -17.84
N CYS A 41 -7.59 -3.54 -17.39
CA CYS A 41 -7.12 -4.53 -16.42
C CYS A 41 -7.47 -4.08 -15.00
N SER A 42 -7.59 -5.05 -14.09
CA SER A 42 -7.82 -4.78 -12.67
C SER A 42 -6.52 -4.40 -11.96
N ILE A 43 -6.61 -3.56 -10.94
CA ILE A 43 -5.48 -3.31 -10.03
C ILE A 43 -5.42 -4.47 -9.03
N TRP A 44 -4.29 -5.15 -8.97
CA TRP A 44 -4.03 -6.22 -8.00
C TRP A 44 -3.09 -5.76 -6.88
N SER A 45 -2.39 -4.64 -7.05
CA SER A 45 -1.57 -4.07 -5.98
C SER A 45 -1.49 -2.55 -6.05
N ALA A 46 -1.35 -1.93 -4.89
CA ALA A 46 -1.09 -0.50 -4.73
C ALA A 46 -0.11 -0.31 -3.57
N SER A 47 0.95 0.47 -3.78
CA SER A 47 1.90 0.84 -2.73
C SER A 47 2.18 2.33 -2.76
N MET A 48 2.05 2.97 -1.61
CA MET A 48 2.27 4.41 -1.43
C MET A 48 3.27 4.64 -0.29
N ARG A 49 4.19 5.59 -0.46
CA ARG A 49 5.21 5.94 0.54
C ARG A 49 5.42 7.45 0.58
N THR A 50 5.47 8.00 1.80
CA THR A 50 5.83 9.40 2.09
C THR A 50 7.13 9.53 2.90
N THR A 51 7.77 8.42 3.29
CA THR A 51 8.93 8.36 4.18
C THR A 51 10.06 9.33 3.85
N TYR A 52 10.32 9.56 2.56
CA TYR A 52 11.42 10.42 2.09
C TYR A 52 10.97 11.80 1.58
N CYS A 53 9.66 12.09 1.63
CA CYS A 53 9.12 13.39 1.22
C CYS A 53 9.74 14.52 2.07
N LYS A 54 10.13 15.61 1.41
CA LYS A 54 10.72 16.79 2.04
C LYS A 54 9.68 17.86 2.38
N THR A 55 8.47 17.72 1.83
CA THR A 55 7.32 18.61 1.99
C THR A 55 6.06 17.79 2.19
N ASP A 56 5.00 18.41 2.71
CA ASP A 56 3.68 17.79 2.85
C ASP A 56 2.83 17.84 1.57
N ASN A 57 3.47 18.11 0.42
CA ASN A 57 2.80 18.15 -0.86
C ASN A 57 2.66 16.72 -1.41
N TYR A 58 1.75 15.94 -0.88
CA TYR A 58 1.40 14.61 -1.39
C TYR A 58 -0.10 14.36 -1.18
N PRO A 59 -0.71 13.38 -1.86
CA PRO A 59 -2.11 13.04 -1.67
C PRO A 59 -2.43 12.70 -0.21
N SER A 60 -3.61 13.10 0.26
CA SER A 60 -4.15 12.62 1.53
C SER A 60 -4.42 11.11 1.46
N LEU A 61 -4.09 10.39 2.53
CA LEU A 61 -4.50 9.00 2.73
C LEU A 61 -5.73 8.97 3.64
N GLU A 62 -6.77 8.24 3.23
CA GLU A 62 -7.92 7.91 4.08
C GLU A 62 -8.27 6.45 3.86
N LEU A 63 -7.94 5.61 4.84
CA LEU A 63 -8.31 4.20 4.89
C LEU A 63 -9.51 4.01 5.84
N PRO A 64 -10.26 2.89 5.73
CA PRO A 64 -11.37 2.60 6.63
C PRO A 64 -10.98 2.72 8.11
N GLY A 65 -11.92 3.09 8.96
CA GLY A 65 -11.62 3.32 10.39
C GLY A 65 -10.90 4.63 10.68
N GLY A 66 -10.70 5.49 9.68
CA GLY A 66 -10.11 6.83 9.85
C GLY A 66 -8.58 6.83 9.89
N ILE A 67 -7.93 5.78 9.38
CA ILE A 67 -6.47 5.71 9.31
C ILE A 67 -5.97 6.63 8.18
N THR A 68 -5.02 7.49 8.51
CA THR A 68 -4.45 8.50 7.62
C THR A 68 -2.92 8.48 7.73
N TRP A 69 -2.21 9.29 6.94
CA TRP A 69 -0.79 9.54 7.19
C TRP A 69 -0.60 10.07 8.62
N GLY A 70 0.38 9.54 9.35
CA GLY A 70 0.59 9.95 10.74
C GLY A 70 -0.16 9.13 11.79
N SER A 71 -1.14 8.29 11.40
CA SER A 71 -1.83 7.43 12.36
C SER A 71 -0.85 6.52 13.11
N THR A 72 -1.06 6.35 14.41
CA THR A 72 -0.18 5.56 15.27
C THR A 72 -0.49 4.06 15.19
N ALA A 73 0.39 3.23 15.74
CA ALA A 73 0.10 1.81 15.93
C ALA A 73 -1.17 1.56 16.75
N GLU A 74 -1.41 2.39 17.78
CA GLU A 74 -2.62 2.30 18.60
C GLU A 74 -3.87 2.60 17.77
N ASP A 75 -3.83 3.65 16.93
CA ASP A 75 -4.95 3.98 16.04
C ASP A 75 -5.25 2.83 15.08
N VAL A 76 -4.21 2.25 14.49
CA VAL A 76 -4.30 1.14 13.54
C VAL A 76 -4.90 -0.11 14.20
N VAL A 77 -4.39 -0.51 15.37
CA VAL A 77 -4.93 -1.67 16.11
C VAL A 77 -6.36 -1.42 16.57
N LYS A 78 -6.70 -0.19 16.97
CA LYS A 78 -8.08 0.17 17.33
C LYS A 78 -9.03 0.09 16.13
N ALA A 79 -8.56 0.43 14.92
CA ALA A 79 -9.37 0.41 13.71
C ALA A 79 -9.55 -0.98 13.12
N TYR A 80 -8.48 -1.80 13.10
CA TYR A 80 -8.45 -3.08 12.38
C TYR A 80 -8.35 -4.31 13.28
N GLY A 81 -8.12 -4.12 14.58
CA GLY A 81 -7.80 -5.19 15.51
C GLY A 81 -6.32 -5.58 15.47
N GLU A 82 -6.02 -6.71 16.09
CA GLU A 82 -4.67 -7.27 16.10
C GLU A 82 -4.23 -7.67 14.69
N PRO A 83 -2.95 -7.44 14.33
CA PRO A 83 -2.40 -7.92 13.07
C PRO A 83 -2.38 -9.46 13.02
N TYR A 84 -2.22 -10.00 11.82
CA TYR A 84 -2.22 -11.45 11.59
C TYR A 84 -1.07 -12.17 12.32
N ASP A 85 0.11 -11.54 12.34
CA ASP A 85 1.30 -11.99 13.06
C ASP A 85 1.87 -10.83 13.90
N GLU A 86 2.79 -11.16 14.81
CA GLU A 86 3.56 -10.16 15.55
C GLU A 86 4.21 -9.14 14.60
N PRO A 87 4.04 -7.82 14.82
CA PRO A 87 4.62 -6.82 13.94
C PRO A 87 6.13 -6.97 13.79
N TYR A 88 6.61 -6.98 12.55
CA TYR A 88 8.05 -6.89 12.30
C TYR A 88 8.57 -5.54 12.78
N ARG A 89 9.71 -5.53 13.47
CA ARG A 89 10.37 -4.32 13.96
C ARG A 89 11.73 -4.13 13.30
N SER A 90 11.98 -2.92 12.78
CA SER A 90 13.31 -2.48 12.36
C SER A 90 13.79 -1.35 13.28
N ASP A 91 14.69 -1.68 14.21
CA ASP A 91 15.25 -0.66 15.13
C ASP A 91 16.18 0.32 14.40
N ASP A 92 16.94 -0.16 13.41
CA ASP A 92 17.86 0.68 12.64
C ASP A 92 17.15 1.72 11.78
N LEU A 93 15.94 1.40 11.30
CA LEU A 93 15.14 2.27 10.43
C LEU A 93 13.99 2.96 11.16
N GLY A 94 13.75 2.61 12.43
CA GLY A 94 12.75 3.26 13.29
C GLY A 94 11.31 3.04 12.86
N TYR A 95 10.95 1.83 12.41
CA TYR A 95 9.57 1.50 12.06
C TYR A 95 9.18 0.07 12.43
N SER A 96 7.87 -0.15 12.53
CA SER A 96 7.24 -1.46 12.62
C SER A 96 6.30 -1.70 11.44
N VAL A 97 6.13 -2.96 11.03
CA VAL A 97 5.24 -3.37 9.94
C VAL A 97 4.10 -4.20 10.50
N TYR A 98 2.88 -3.72 10.28
CA TYR A 98 1.65 -4.39 10.69
C TYR A 98 1.03 -5.04 9.45
N ASP A 99 0.95 -6.37 9.48
CA ASP A 99 0.43 -7.18 8.39
C ASP A 99 -1.00 -7.64 8.72
N TYR A 100 -1.94 -7.27 7.86
CA TYR A 100 -3.34 -7.69 7.90
C TYR A 100 -3.66 -8.49 6.65
N GLN A 101 -4.43 -9.55 6.80
CA GLN A 101 -4.82 -10.40 5.68
C GLN A 101 -6.18 -11.03 5.89
N THR A 102 -6.82 -11.40 4.79
CA THR A 102 -8.04 -12.22 4.82
C THR A 102 -7.68 -13.69 5.10
N ASP A 103 -8.60 -14.43 5.70
CA ASP A 103 -8.42 -15.86 6.05
C ASP A 103 -8.11 -16.74 4.83
N ASP A 104 -8.55 -16.32 3.65
CA ASP A 104 -8.33 -16.99 2.37
C ASP A 104 -7.02 -16.58 1.67
N PHE A 105 -6.20 -15.73 2.30
CA PHE A 105 -4.90 -15.28 1.80
C PHE A 105 -4.97 -14.55 0.45
N ASN A 106 -6.14 -14.00 0.08
CA ASN A 106 -6.29 -13.28 -1.19
C ASN A 106 -6.03 -11.78 -1.05
N CYS A 107 -6.24 -11.19 0.13
CA CYS A 107 -6.00 -9.78 0.36
C CYS A 107 -4.97 -9.58 1.48
N TYR A 108 -4.00 -8.69 1.23
CA TYR A 108 -2.95 -8.32 2.18
C TYR A 108 -2.84 -6.80 2.26
N LEU A 109 -2.84 -6.28 3.48
CA LEU A 109 -2.55 -4.89 3.80
C LEU A 109 -1.32 -4.86 4.71
N LYS A 110 -0.29 -4.12 4.30
CA LYS A 110 0.88 -3.81 5.13
C LYS A 110 0.89 -2.33 5.44
N LEU A 111 1.07 -1.99 6.71
CA LEU A 111 1.23 -0.62 7.19
C LEU A 111 2.59 -0.48 7.86
N PHE A 112 3.40 0.46 7.35
CA PHE A 112 4.70 0.79 7.93
C PHE A 112 4.52 2.00 8.83
N ILE A 113 4.66 1.77 10.13
CA ILE A 113 4.42 2.74 11.19
C ILE A 113 5.76 3.16 11.76
N TYR A 114 6.18 4.38 11.46
CA TYR A 114 7.45 4.95 11.88
C TYR A 114 7.33 5.63 13.25
N ASP A 115 8.38 5.54 14.05
CA ASP A 115 8.42 6.11 15.41
C ASP A 115 8.29 7.64 15.40
N ASP A 116 8.77 8.26 14.32
CA ASP A 116 8.86 9.72 14.16
C ASP A 116 7.66 10.32 13.41
N GLY A 117 6.61 9.55 13.12
CA GLY A 117 5.47 10.09 12.38
C GLY A 117 4.42 9.09 11.93
N GLY A 118 4.23 7.97 12.63
CA GLY A 118 3.12 7.04 12.38
C GLY A 118 3.17 6.39 10.99
N VAL A 119 2.00 6.10 10.43
CA VAL A 119 1.87 5.51 9.09
C VAL A 119 2.52 6.43 8.06
N LYS A 120 3.55 5.91 7.36
CA LYS A 120 4.22 6.57 6.22
C LYS A 120 4.26 5.72 4.96
N GLU A 121 3.94 4.43 5.06
CA GLU A 121 3.85 3.55 3.90
C GLU A 121 2.68 2.58 4.04
N VAL A 122 2.02 2.35 2.90
CA VAL A 122 0.90 1.43 2.78
C VAL A 122 1.14 0.57 1.56
N SER A 123 1.02 -0.75 1.71
CA SER A 123 1.02 -1.69 0.60
C SER A 123 -0.23 -2.56 0.68
N LEU A 124 -1.05 -2.52 -0.37
CA LEU A 124 -2.23 -3.36 -0.55
C LEU A 124 -1.97 -4.32 -1.72
N GLN A 125 -2.30 -5.60 -1.51
CA GLN A 125 -2.29 -6.61 -2.56
C GLN A 125 -3.59 -7.39 -2.51
N ASN A 126 -4.20 -7.59 -3.67
CA ASN A 126 -5.40 -8.39 -3.89
C ASN A 126 -5.12 -9.40 -5.00
N TYR A 127 -4.87 -10.64 -4.61
CA TYR A 127 -4.74 -11.77 -5.49
C TYR A 127 -6.13 -12.18 -5.97
N LEU A 128 -6.53 -11.56 -7.09
CA LEU A 128 -7.75 -11.91 -7.81
C LEU A 128 -7.65 -13.38 -8.25
N ASN A 129 -8.57 -14.22 -7.77
CA ASN A 129 -8.77 -15.60 -8.21
C ASN A 129 -9.63 -15.67 -9.47
#